data_AF-A0A3L7BZD8-F1
#
_entry.id   AF-A0A3L7BZD8-F1
#
_cell.length_a   1.000
_cell.length_b   1.000
_cell.length_c   1.000
_cell.angle_alpha   90.00
_cell.angle_beta   90.00
_cell.angle_gamma   90.00
#
_symmetry.space_group_name_H-M   'P 1'
#
loop_
_entity.id
_entity.type
_entity.pdbx_description
1 polymer ?
#
loop_
_entity_poly.entity_id
_entity_poly.type
_entity_poly.pdbx_seq_one_letter_code
_entity_poly.pdbx_strand_id
1 'polypeptide(L)' 'MNLQAGDLLHITRAASVQFATPILFRLIRVMTDRITYDGWAWIEGYQLDARGEAVARRELLVQPAGLRRLSPAAPRGR' A
#
# COMPACT_ATOMS: atom_id res chain seq x y z
N MET A 1 -7.00 -4.06 -10.44
CA MET A 1 -5.54 -3.93 -10.20
C MET A 1 -5.08 -5.15 -9.43
N ASN A 2 -4.04 -5.86 -9.89
CA ASN A 2 -3.53 -7.05 -9.21
C ASN A 2 -2.44 -6.64 -8.21
N LEU A 3 -2.72 -6.78 -6.91
CA LEU A 3 -1.81 -6.42 -5.83
C LEU A 3 -0.92 -7.61 -5.47
N GLN A 4 0.39 -7.39 -5.37
CA GLN A 4 1.36 -8.44 -5.07
C GLN A 4 2.29 -8.05 -3.93
N ALA A 5 2.76 -9.06 -3.19
CA ALA A 5 3.80 -8.86 -2.19
C ALA A 5 5.03 -8.16 -2.81
N GLY A 6 5.54 -7.16 -2.11
CA GLY A 6 6.64 -6.31 -2.57
C GLY A 6 6.19 -5.02 -3.28
N ASP A 7 4.91 -4.89 -3.64
CA ASP A 7 4.42 -3.68 -4.32
C ASP A 7 4.63 -2.43 -3.47
N LEU A 8 5.20 -1.39 -4.09
CA LEU A 8 5.27 -0.07 -3.51
C LEU A 8 4.01 0.72 -3.88
N LEU A 9 3.24 1.09 -2.87
CA LEU A 9 1.96 1.76 -3.00
C LEU A 9 2.06 3.17 -2.41
N HIS A 10 1.56 4.15 -3.14
CA HIS A 10 1.29 5.49 -2.62
C HIS A 10 -0.18 5.51 -2.18
N ILE A 11 -0.39 5.42 -0.87
CA ILE A 11 -1.72 5.39 -0.27
C ILE A 11 -2.14 6.82 0.03
N THR A 12 -3.21 7.25 -0.64
CA THR A 12 -3.77 8.60 -0.53
C THR A 12 -5.21 8.53 -0.04
N ARG A 13 -5.84 9.69 0.18
CA ARG A 13 -7.27 9.79 0.51
C ARG A 13 -8.19 9.06 -0.48
N ALA A 14 -7.78 8.90 -1.74
CA ALA A 14 -8.54 8.15 -2.74
C ALA A 14 -8.65 6.65 -2.43
N ALA A 15 -7.67 6.08 -1.73
CA ALA A 15 -7.67 4.67 -1.33
C ALA A 15 -8.36 4.45 0.03
N SER A 16 -8.32 5.43 0.92
CA SER A 16 -9.09 5.42 2.17
C SER A 16 -9.11 6.82 2.79
N VAL A 17 -10.27 7.25 3.27
CA VAL A 17 -10.49 8.59 3.85
C VAL A 17 -9.62 8.87 5.07
N GLN A 18 -9.08 7.82 5.71
CA GLN A 18 -8.18 7.91 6.86
C GLN A 18 -6.81 8.55 6.50
N PHE A 19 -6.45 8.60 5.22
CA PHE A 19 -5.17 9.12 4.75
C PHE A 19 -5.30 10.54 4.19
N ALA A 20 -5.63 11.51 5.05
CA ALA A 20 -5.55 12.92 4.70
C ALA A 20 -4.12 13.32 4.32
N THR A 21 -3.14 12.79 5.05
CA THR A 21 -1.71 12.82 4.68
C THR A 21 -1.34 11.50 4.01
N PRO A 22 -0.89 11.51 2.74
CA PRO A 22 -0.49 10.29 2.05
C PRO A 22 0.72 9.60 2.68
N ILE A 23 0.82 8.28 2.48
CA ILE A 23 1.97 7.49 2.92
C ILE A 23 2.51 6.62 1.77
N LEU A 24 3.80 6.29 1.84
CA LEU A 24 4.40 5.21 1.07
C LEU A 24 4.25 3.91 1.84
N PHE A 25 3.89 2.85 1.14
CA PHE A 25 3.59 1.56 1.75
C PHE A 25 4.13 0.41 0.90
N ARG A 26 4.92 -0.48 1.50
CA ARG A 26 5.37 -1.71 0.87
C ARG A 26 4.46 -2.86 1.28
N LEU A 27 3.74 -3.42 0.31
CA LEU A 27 2.79 -4.51 0.52
C LEU A 27 3.53 -5.80 0.93
N ILE A 28 3.08 -6.46 1.98
CA ILE A 28 3.52 -7.81 2.37
C ILE A 28 2.50 -8.84 1.87
N ARG A 29 1.20 -8.62 2.14
CA ARG A 29 0.14 -9.51 1.68
C ARG A 29 -1.22 -8.80 1.63
N VAL A 30 -2.11 -9.33 0.79
CA VAL A 30 -3.54 -9.04 0.83
C VAL A 30 -4.22 -10.11 1.69
N MET A 31 -5.02 -9.70 2.67
CA MET A 31 -5.67 -10.58 3.64
C MET A 31 -7.03 -11.03 3.08
N THR A 32 -7.02 -12.04 2.21
CA THR A 32 -8.22 -12.55 1.52
C THR A 32 -9.15 -13.36 2.42
N ASP A 33 -8.69 -13.71 3.61
CA ASP A 33 -9.41 -14.43 4.66
C ASP A 33 -10.35 -13.55 5.48
N ARG A 34 -10.25 -12.22 5.36
CA ARG A 34 -11.09 -11.26 6.10
C ARG A 34 -12.33 -10.88 5.28
N ILE A 35 -13.48 -10.84 5.94
CA ILE A 35 -14.73 -10.30 5.37
C ILE A 35 -14.52 -8.82 5.05
N THR A 36 -14.72 -8.43 3.79
CA THR A 36 -14.71 -7.03 3.35
C THR A 36 -16.04 -6.65 2.72
N TYR A 37 -16.30 -5.35 2.67
CA TYR A 37 -17.35 -4.80 1.82
C TYR A 37 -16.91 -4.83 0.36
N ASP A 38 -17.87 -4.91 -0.56
CA ASP A 38 -17.60 -4.98 -1.99
C ASP A 38 -16.64 -3.85 -2.44
N GLY A 39 -15.55 -4.26 -3.09
CA GLY A 39 -14.53 -3.34 -3.58
C GLY A 39 -13.53 -2.83 -2.54
N TRP A 40 -13.56 -3.33 -1.30
CA TRP A 40 -12.55 -3.04 -0.26
C TRP A 40 -11.66 -4.26 0.00
N ALA A 41 -10.41 -4.00 0.41
CA ALA A 41 -9.42 -5.02 0.73
C ALA A 41 -8.66 -4.67 2.01
N TRP A 42 -8.41 -5.68 2.84
CA TRP A 42 -7.43 -5.60 3.92
C TRP A 42 -6.04 -5.91 3.36
N ILE A 43 -5.09 -5.02 3.61
CA ILE A 43 -3.69 -5.20 3.24
C ILE A 43 -2.78 -5.07 4.44
N GLU A 44 -1.70 -5.82 4.44
CA GLU A 44 -0.67 -5.77 5.47
C GLU A 44 0.67 -5.41 4.85
N GLY A 45 1.44 -4.54 5.51
CA GLY A 45 2.70 -4.06 4.96
C GLY A 45 3.43 -3.05 5.84
N TYR A 46 4.46 -2.43 5.27
CA TYR A 46 5.28 -1.45 5.96
C TYR A 46 5.02 -0.05 5.42
N GLN A 47 4.77 0.92 6.31
CA GLN A 47 4.93 2.33 5.97
C GLN A 47 6.41 2.63 5.78
N LEU A 48 6.73 3.37 4.71
CA LEU A 48 8.08 3.83 4.44
C LEU A 48 8.24 5.31 4.75
N ASP A 49 9.46 5.71 5.13
CA ASP A 49 9.86 7.10 5.17
C ASP A 49 10.28 7.63 3.79
N ALA A 50 10.77 8.88 3.75
CA ALA A 50 11.26 9.51 2.53
C ALA A 50 12.53 8.85 1.95
N ARG A 51 13.26 8.04 2.73
CA ARG A 51 14.43 7.28 2.30
C ARG A 51 14.04 5.89 1.76
N GLY A 52 12.78 5.48 1.94
CA GLY A 52 12.29 4.16 1.55
C GLY A 52 12.48 3.09 2.61
N GLU A 53 12.85 3.49 3.84
CA GLU A 53 13.05 2.59 4.97
C GLU A 53 11.75 2.32 5.70
N ALA A 54 11.56 1.08 6.16
CA ALA A 54 10.37 0.67 6.90
C ALA A 54 10.36 1.29 8.29
N VAL A 55 9.38 2.16 8.57
CA VAL A 55 9.25 2.84 9.86
C VAL A 55 8.15 2.26 10.74
N ALA A 56 7.15 1.59 10.16
CA ALA A 56 6.07 0.95 10.91
C ALA A 56 5.41 -0.17 10.11
N ARG A 57 5.02 -1.27 10.76
CA ARG A 57 4.12 -2.28 10.20
C ARG A 57 2.66 -1.85 10.41
N ARG A 58 1.83 -1.98 9.38
CA ARG A 58 0.42 -1.56 9.42
C ARG A 58 -0.47 -2.56 8.70
N GLU A 59 -1.68 -2.73 9.25
CA GLU A 59 -2.83 -3.34 8.56
C GLU A 59 -3.78 -2.22 8.15
N LEU A 60 -4.15 -2.16 6.88
CA LEU A 60 -4.95 -1.08 6.31
C LEU A 60 -6.16 -1.64 5.56
N LEU A 61 -7.33 -1.03 5.78
CA LEU A 61 -8.52 -1.24 4.96
C LEU A 61 -8.54 -0.18 3.85
N VAL A 62 -8.42 -0.62 2.60
CA VAL A 62 -8.29 0.27 1.44
C VAL A 62 -9.25 -0.15 0.33
N GLN A 63 -9.60 0.81 -0.50
CA GLN A 63 -10.33 0.59 -1.74
C GLN A 63 -9.30 0.49 -2.89
N PRO A 64 -9.09 -0.70 -3.50
CA PRO A 64 -8.01 -0.89 -4.48
C PRO A 64 -8.11 0.00 -5.71
N ALA A 65 -9.31 0.47 -6.07
CA ALA A 65 -9.53 1.42 -7.16
C ALA A 65 -8.82 2.77 -6.95
N GLY A 66 -8.58 3.17 -5.69
CA GLY A 66 -7.88 4.41 -5.35
C GLY A 66 -6.38 4.24 -5.08
N LEU A 67 -5.84 3.02 -5.15
CA LEU A 67 -4.41 2.76 -4.93
C LEU A 67 -3.58 3.18 -6.15
N ARG A 68 -2.40 3.73 -5.87
CA ARG A 68 -1.41 4.07 -6.90
C ARG A 68 -0.16 3.23 -6.66
N ARG A 69 0.14 2.30 -7.58
CA ARG A 69 1.40 1.55 -7.55
C ARG A 69 2.50 2.42 -8.14
N LEU A 70 3.57 2.56 -7.39
CA LEU A 70 4.80 3.16 -7.86
C LEU A 70 5.59 2.05 -8.53
N SER A 71 5.94 2.24 -9.81
CA SER A 71 6.93 1.40 -10.44
C SER A 71 8.22 1.48 -9.62
N PRO A 72 8.91 0.36 -9.33
CA PRO A 72 10.25 0.46 -8.81
C PRO A 72 11.04 1.33 -9.79
N ALA A 73 11.59 2.45 -9.33
CA ALA A 73 12.57 3.17 -10.12
C ALA A 73 13.63 2.12 -10.48
N ALA A 74 13.88 1.93 -11.78
CA ALA A 74 14.93 1.04 -12.24
C ALA A 74 16.17 1.32 -11.37
N PRO A 75 16.87 0.29 -10.86
CA PRO A 75 18.00 0.51 -10.00
C PRO A 75 18.95 1.46 -10.73
N ARG A 76 19.19 2.65 -10.16
CA ARG A 76 20.29 3.48 -10.63
C ARG A 76 21.54 2.65 -10.30
N GLY A 77 22.04 1.98 -11.33
CA GLY A 77 23.18 1.09 -11.23
C GLY A 77 24.32 1.77 -10.50
N ARG A 78 24.97 1.00 -9.62
CA ARG A 78 26.29 1.28 -9.12
C ARG A 78 27.23 0.21 -9.65
#